data_AF-A0AAU1FNR7-F1
#
_entry.id   AF-A0AAU1FNR7-F1
#
_cell.length_a   1.000
_cell.length_b   1.000
_cell.length_c   1.000
_cell.angle_alpha   90.00
_cell.angle_beta   90.00
_cell.angle_gamma   90.00
#
_symmetry.space_group_name_H-M   'P 1'
#
loop_
_entity.id
_entity.type
_entity.pdbx_description
1 polymer ?
#
loop_
_entity_poly.entity_id
_entity_poly.type
_entity_poly.pdbx_seq_one_letter_code
_entity_poly.pdbx_strand_id
1 'polypeptide(L)'
;MAGEAERGRARRGRKRAPCDVFWAAPETRAVWAELPERALEAIADRDAERLELERSRVAPQLREKMTAPVYSVADRFASWERVVCRMEPGWSSEDFYPISAYDNDLDSRDTLEELMQALPAKLREGALGRLLARLDARFRTASTPDPERSLRPWVRPTKGKPEAELGEWWKRKPVREPWD
;
A
#
# COMPACT_ATOMS: atom_id res chain seq x y z
N MET A 1 -20.86 7.90 59.98
CA MET A 1 -20.07 8.58 58.93
C MET A 1 -19.40 7.50 58.11
N ALA A 2 -20.04 7.12 57.01
CA ALA A 2 -19.55 6.12 56.06
C ALA A 2 -19.37 6.83 54.72
N GLY A 3 -18.25 6.60 54.04
CA GLY A 3 -18.07 7.10 52.69
C GLY A 3 -16.61 7.14 52.26
N GLU A 4 -16.05 6.00 51.90
CA GLU A 4 -14.94 5.94 50.95
C GLU A 4 -14.96 4.59 50.22
N ALA A 5 -15.71 4.56 49.12
CA ALA A 5 -15.65 3.49 48.13
C ALA A 5 -15.67 4.11 46.73
N GLU A 6 -14.84 3.52 45.87
CA GLU A 6 -14.87 3.60 44.41
C GLU A 6 -14.55 4.93 43.71
N ARG A 7 -13.26 5.08 43.34
CA ARG A 7 -12.88 5.69 42.06
C ARG A 7 -11.84 4.83 41.34
N GLY A 8 -12.25 3.62 40.98
CA GLY A 8 -11.52 2.73 40.07
C GLY A 8 -12.25 2.58 38.74
N ARG A 9 -12.66 3.67 38.09
CA ARG A 9 -13.34 3.59 36.77
C ARG A 9 -12.32 3.48 35.65
N ALA A 10 -12.07 2.22 35.28
CA ALA A 10 -11.90 1.71 33.93
C ALA A 10 -11.40 2.72 32.86
N ARG A 11 -10.08 2.69 32.60
CA ARG A 11 -9.56 3.00 31.25
C ARG A 11 -9.96 1.86 30.32
N ARG A 12 -11.22 1.87 29.85
CA ARG A 12 -11.64 1.07 28.70
C ARG A 12 -10.78 1.51 27.53
N GLY A 13 -9.90 0.61 27.07
CA GLY A 13 -9.16 0.76 25.83
C GLY A 13 -10.15 1.11 24.73
N ARG A 14 -10.04 2.33 24.19
CA ARG A 14 -10.72 2.67 22.95
C ARG A 14 -10.21 1.70 21.91
N LYS A 15 -11.07 0.79 21.44
CA LYS A 15 -10.87 0.10 20.18
C LYS A 15 -10.58 1.19 19.15
N ARG A 16 -9.38 1.17 18.57
CA ARG A 16 -9.03 2.03 17.43
C ARG A 16 -10.16 1.86 16.41
N ALA A 17 -10.82 2.95 16.03
CA ALA A 17 -11.74 2.91 14.90
C ALA A 17 -10.97 2.30 13.71
N PRO A 18 -11.62 1.54 12.81
CA PRO A 18 -10.94 1.05 11.62
C PRO A 18 -10.24 2.24 10.97
N CYS A 19 -8.91 2.17 10.82
CA CYS A 19 -8.20 3.18 10.05
C CYS A 19 -8.88 3.20 8.69
N ASP A 20 -9.40 4.35 8.31
CA ASP A 20 -9.95 4.59 6.99
C ASP A 20 -8.83 4.30 5.97
N VAL A 21 -8.93 3.18 5.27
CA VAL A 21 -7.92 2.68 4.32
C VAL A 21 -7.57 3.76 3.29
N PHE A 22 -8.55 4.61 2.96
CA PHE A 22 -8.42 5.66 1.97
C PHE A 22 -8.06 7.03 2.56
N TRP A 23 -7.59 7.10 3.80
CA TRP A 23 -7.00 8.32 4.34
C TRP A 23 -5.91 8.84 3.39
N ALA A 24 -6.02 10.12 3.03
CA ALA A 24 -5.13 10.78 2.05
C ALA A 24 -5.04 10.07 0.69
N ALA A 25 -6.07 9.30 0.31
CA ALA A 25 -6.23 8.66 -0.99
C ALA A 25 -7.64 8.89 -1.57
N PRO A 26 -8.04 10.16 -1.81
CA PRO A 26 -9.39 10.52 -2.24
C PRO A 26 -9.78 9.94 -3.60
N GLU A 27 -8.85 9.79 -4.55
CA GLU A 27 -9.16 9.23 -5.88
C GLU A 27 -9.44 7.73 -5.79
N THR A 28 -8.65 7.01 -5.00
CA THR A 28 -8.88 5.60 -4.70
C THR A 28 -10.22 5.43 -4.01
N ARG A 29 -10.55 6.27 -3.02
CA ARG A 29 -11.88 6.26 -2.37
C ARG A 29 -13.01 6.43 -3.37
N ALA A 30 -12.90 7.43 -4.25
CA ALA A 30 -13.93 7.73 -5.23
C ALA A 30 -14.15 6.55 -6.18
N VAL A 31 -13.06 5.95 -6.70
CA VAL A 31 -13.16 4.76 -7.55
C VAL A 31 -13.78 3.59 -6.79
N TRP A 32 -13.38 3.34 -5.54
CA TRP A 32 -13.95 2.25 -4.73
C TRP A 32 -15.45 2.40 -4.48
N ALA A 33 -15.92 3.63 -4.27
CA ALA A 33 -17.34 3.93 -4.04
C ALA A 33 -18.21 3.65 -5.27
N GLU A 34 -17.62 3.65 -6.47
CA GLU A 34 -18.32 3.42 -7.75
C GLU A 34 -18.13 2.00 -8.30
N LEU A 35 -17.36 1.15 -7.62
CA LEU A 35 -17.17 -0.22 -8.07
C LEU A 35 -18.47 -1.02 -7.98
N PRO A 36 -18.85 -1.76 -9.04
CA PRO A 36 -20.00 -2.65 -8.97
C PRO A 36 -19.70 -3.81 -8.02
N GLU A 37 -20.74 -4.38 -7.41
CA GLU A 37 -20.63 -5.47 -6.43
C GLU A 37 -19.74 -6.63 -6.92
N ARG A 38 -19.95 -7.12 -8.15
CA ARG A 38 -19.10 -8.15 -8.78
C ARG A 38 -17.61 -7.82 -8.81
N ALA A 39 -17.25 -6.53 -8.85
CA ALA A 39 -15.85 -6.11 -8.83
C ALA A 39 -15.30 -6.18 -7.40
N LEU A 40 -16.10 -5.76 -6.42
CA LEU A 40 -15.75 -5.88 -5.00
C LEU A 40 -15.60 -7.35 -4.60
N GLU A 41 -16.45 -8.25 -5.10
CA GLU A 41 -16.33 -9.70 -4.91
C GLU A 41 -15.02 -10.24 -5.49
N ALA A 42 -14.72 -9.92 -6.75
CA ALA A 42 -13.47 -10.36 -7.38
C ALA A 42 -12.22 -9.85 -6.65
N ILE A 43 -12.27 -8.64 -6.10
CA ILE A 43 -11.20 -8.09 -5.25
C ILE A 43 -11.12 -8.86 -3.93
N ALA A 44 -12.25 -9.11 -3.27
CA ALA A 44 -12.30 -9.86 -2.02
C ALA A 44 -11.75 -11.28 -2.18
N ASP A 45 -12.00 -11.93 -3.32
CA ASP A 45 -11.41 -13.24 -3.64
C ASP A 45 -9.88 -13.17 -3.71
N ARG A 46 -9.32 -12.14 -4.36
CA ARG A 46 -7.85 -11.94 -4.39
C ARG A 46 -7.28 -11.66 -3.01
N ASP A 47 -7.98 -10.86 -2.20
CA ASP A 47 -7.57 -10.59 -0.82
C ASP A 47 -7.62 -11.85 0.06
N ALA A 48 -8.59 -12.73 -0.16
CA ALA A 48 -8.69 -14.02 0.53
C ALA A 48 -7.57 -14.98 0.12
N GLU A 49 -7.28 -15.11 -1.18
CA GLU A 49 -6.12 -15.88 -1.67
C GLU A 49 -4.81 -15.38 -1.05
N ARG A 50 -4.65 -14.04 -0.98
CA ARG A 50 -3.47 -13.43 -0.37
C ARG A 50 -3.39 -13.72 1.12
N LEU A 51 -4.50 -13.60 1.84
CA LEU A 51 -4.56 -13.93 3.26
C LEU A 51 -4.13 -15.37 3.52
N GLU A 52 -4.57 -16.33 2.70
CA GLU A 52 -4.15 -17.73 2.86
C GLU A 52 -2.67 -17.95 2.60
N LEU A 53 -2.10 -17.29 1.60
CA LEU A 53 -0.67 -17.31 1.36
C LEU A 53 0.12 -16.78 2.57
N GLU A 54 -0.32 -15.68 3.16
CA GLU A 54 0.33 -15.09 4.33
C GLU A 54 0.19 -15.96 5.58
N ARG A 55 -1.01 -16.53 5.80
CA ARG A 55 -1.31 -17.51 6.85
C ARG A 55 -0.42 -18.76 6.76
N SER A 56 -0.07 -19.20 5.55
CA SER A 56 0.81 -20.36 5.35
C SER A 56 2.24 -20.12 5.86
N ARG A 57 2.69 -18.86 5.92
CA ARG A 57 4.07 -18.45 6.23
C ARG A 57 4.30 -18.07 7.70
N VAL A 58 3.25 -18.07 8.52
CA VAL A 58 3.31 -17.67 9.93
C VAL A 58 3.02 -18.83 10.86
N ALA A 59 3.48 -18.70 12.11
CA ALA A 59 3.21 -19.66 13.17
C ALA A 59 1.69 -19.79 13.42
N PRO A 60 1.19 -20.97 13.85
CA PRO A 60 -0.24 -21.23 14.03
C PRO A 60 -0.96 -20.18 14.89
N GLN A 61 -0.32 -19.70 15.95
CA GLN A 61 -0.89 -18.71 16.88
C GLN A 61 -1.09 -17.33 16.25
N LEU A 62 -0.31 -17.00 15.21
CA LEU A 62 -0.48 -15.78 14.43
C LEU A 62 -1.50 -16.01 13.31
N ARG A 63 -1.47 -17.18 12.67
CA ARG A 63 -2.41 -17.58 11.60
C ARG A 63 -3.86 -17.35 12.00
N GLU A 64 -4.26 -17.82 13.17
CA GLU A 64 -5.63 -17.71 13.69
C GLU A 64 -6.07 -16.26 13.93
N LYS A 65 -5.12 -15.35 14.15
CA LYS A 65 -5.40 -13.93 14.42
C LYS A 65 -5.49 -13.09 13.14
N MET A 66 -4.97 -13.58 12.02
CA MET A 66 -5.02 -12.88 10.74
C MET A 66 -6.40 -13.03 10.16
N THR A 67 -7.17 -11.94 10.07
CA THR A 67 -8.54 -11.92 9.51
C THR A 67 -8.62 -11.20 8.17
N ALA A 68 -7.55 -10.53 7.77
CA ALA A 68 -7.37 -9.83 6.51
C ALA A 68 -5.89 -9.95 6.12
N PRO A 69 -5.56 -9.85 4.81
CA PRO A 69 -4.16 -9.77 4.40
C PRO A 69 -3.50 -8.55 5.04
N VAL A 70 -2.17 -8.58 5.18
CA VAL A 70 -1.38 -7.45 5.71
C VAL A 70 -1.63 -6.19 4.89
N TYR A 71 -1.75 -6.32 3.57
CA TYR A 71 -2.19 -5.27 2.67
C TYR A 71 -3.20 -5.83 1.67
N SER A 72 -4.45 -5.37 1.77
CA SER A 72 -5.49 -5.63 0.78
C SER A 72 -5.20 -4.91 -0.54
N VAL A 73 -5.89 -5.28 -1.62
CA VAL A 73 -5.84 -4.54 -2.89
C VAL A 73 -6.16 -3.05 -2.67
N ALA A 74 -7.13 -2.75 -1.81
CA ALA A 74 -7.50 -1.37 -1.47
C ALA A 74 -6.35 -0.63 -0.75
N ASP A 75 -5.69 -1.27 0.22
CA ASP A 75 -4.53 -0.68 0.92
C ASP A 75 -3.40 -0.36 -0.05
N ARG A 76 -3.17 -1.23 -1.04
CA ARG A 76 -2.09 -1.05 -2.03
C ARG A 76 -2.36 0.12 -2.96
N PHE A 77 -3.58 0.26 -3.47
CA PHE A 77 -3.97 1.44 -4.24
C PHE A 77 -3.84 2.72 -3.40
N ALA A 78 -4.34 2.70 -2.16
CA ALA A 78 -4.28 3.85 -1.29
C ALA A 78 -2.83 4.23 -0.91
N SER A 79 -1.95 3.25 -0.68
CA SER A 79 -0.52 3.52 -0.44
C SER A 79 0.14 4.13 -1.67
N TRP A 80 -0.18 3.61 -2.86
CA TRP A 80 0.35 4.14 -4.11
C TRP A 80 -0.08 5.58 -4.37
N GLU A 81 -1.36 5.90 -4.18
CA GLU A 81 -1.83 7.28 -4.28
C GLU A 81 -1.16 8.18 -3.24
N ARG A 82 -1.02 7.73 -2.00
CA ARG A 82 -0.37 8.51 -0.93
C ARG A 82 1.07 8.87 -1.26
N VAL A 83 1.88 7.93 -1.75
CA VAL A 83 3.27 8.22 -2.13
C VAL A 83 3.33 9.16 -3.32
N VAL A 84 2.48 8.96 -4.34
CA VAL A 84 2.41 9.84 -5.51
C VAL A 84 2.04 11.27 -5.11
N CYS A 85 0.94 11.45 -4.38
CA CYS A 85 0.49 12.76 -3.90
C CYS A 85 1.55 13.46 -3.04
N ARG A 86 2.36 12.70 -2.28
CA ARG A 86 3.45 13.27 -1.49
C ARG A 86 4.63 13.71 -2.37
N MET A 87 4.91 13.01 -3.47
CA MET A 87 6.01 13.34 -4.38
C MET A 87 5.70 14.51 -5.32
N GLU A 88 4.45 14.70 -5.70
CA GLU A 88 4.02 15.72 -6.66
C GLU A 88 4.44 17.17 -6.36
N PRO A 89 4.29 17.70 -5.12
CA PRO A 89 4.77 19.04 -4.82
C PRO A 89 6.31 19.13 -4.79
N GLY A 90 7.00 18.00 -4.89
CA GLY A 90 8.40 17.85 -4.55
C GLY A 90 8.58 17.76 -3.03
N TRP A 91 9.55 16.95 -2.60
CA TRP A 91 9.96 16.93 -1.19
C TRP A 91 10.80 18.16 -0.90
N SER A 92 10.56 18.80 0.24
CA SER A 92 11.33 19.91 0.78
C SER A 92 12.49 19.42 1.67
N SER A 93 13.34 20.33 2.15
CA SER A 93 14.39 20.01 3.12
C SER A 93 13.86 19.60 4.50
N GLU A 94 12.60 19.92 4.79
CA GLU A 94 11.96 19.62 6.08
C GLU A 94 11.10 18.36 6.01
N ASP A 95 10.85 17.84 4.81
CA ASP A 95 10.13 16.60 4.62
C ASP A 95 11.04 15.41 4.94
N PHE A 96 10.53 14.50 5.76
CA PHE A 96 11.20 13.24 6.05
C PHE A 96 10.35 12.07 5.56
N TYR A 97 10.94 11.23 4.71
CA TYR A 97 10.32 9.98 4.30
C TYR A 97 11.36 8.85 4.34
N PRO A 98 11.26 7.92 5.31
CA PRO A 98 12.25 6.85 5.42
C PRO A 98 12.38 6.07 4.12
N ILE A 99 13.61 5.81 3.69
CA ILE A 99 13.87 5.00 2.48
C ILE A 99 13.22 3.61 2.56
N SER A 100 13.12 3.02 3.76
CA SER A 100 12.41 1.76 3.99
C SER A 100 10.90 1.87 3.79
N ALA A 101 10.28 3.04 4.03
CA ALA A 101 8.88 3.28 3.74
C ALA A 101 8.66 3.41 2.21
N TYR A 102 9.56 4.12 1.54
CA TYR A 102 9.55 4.23 0.08
C TYR A 102 9.74 2.87 -0.61
N ASP A 103 10.70 2.07 -0.15
CA ASP A 103 10.90 0.68 -0.59
C ASP A 103 9.63 -0.16 -0.44
N ASN A 104 8.94 -0.07 0.71
CA ASN A 104 7.69 -0.78 0.92
C ASN A 104 6.58 -0.35 -0.05
N ASP A 105 6.52 0.94 -0.44
CA ASP A 105 5.55 1.40 -1.44
C ASP A 105 5.86 0.83 -2.83
N LEU A 106 7.13 0.80 -3.23
CA LEU A 106 7.55 0.22 -4.51
C LEU A 106 7.31 -1.31 -4.55
N ASP A 107 7.64 -2.00 -3.46
CA ASP A 107 7.37 -3.43 -3.28
C ASP A 107 5.86 -3.72 -3.35
N SER A 108 5.08 -2.83 -2.73
CA SER A 108 3.62 -2.89 -2.76
C SER A 108 3.06 -2.66 -4.16
N ARG A 109 3.68 -1.76 -4.93
CA ARG A 109 3.32 -1.47 -6.32
C ARG A 109 3.62 -2.64 -7.26
N ASP A 110 4.72 -3.37 -7.07
CA ASP A 110 4.98 -4.63 -7.79
C ASP A 110 3.86 -5.63 -7.54
N THR A 111 3.52 -5.88 -6.26
CA THR A 111 2.46 -6.83 -5.92
C THR A 111 1.09 -6.35 -6.42
N LEU A 112 0.86 -5.04 -6.48
CA LEU A 112 -0.36 -4.50 -7.07
C LEU A 112 -0.47 -4.81 -8.58
N GLU A 113 0.64 -4.79 -9.32
CA GLU A 113 0.64 -5.23 -10.72
C GLU A 113 0.25 -6.69 -10.85
N GLU A 114 0.87 -7.56 -10.05
CA GLU A 114 0.57 -9.01 -10.02
C GLU A 114 -0.92 -9.25 -9.73
N LEU A 115 -1.49 -8.55 -8.74
CA LEU A 115 -2.90 -8.64 -8.38
C LEU A 115 -3.82 -8.13 -9.50
N MET A 116 -3.46 -7.01 -10.13
CA MET A 116 -4.23 -6.45 -11.25
C MET A 116 -4.23 -7.36 -12.48
N GLN A 117 -3.15 -8.11 -12.72
CA GLN A 117 -3.11 -9.10 -13.81
C GLN A 117 -3.96 -10.34 -13.54
N ALA A 118 -4.18 -10.68 -12.27
CA ALA A 118 -5.05 -11.78 -11.87
C ALA A 118 -6.54 -11.43 -11.87
N LEU A 119 -6.90 -10.12 -11.92
CA LEU A 119 -8.29 -9.69 -12.02
C LEU A 119 -8.86 -9.91 -13.43
N PRO A 120 -10.20 -10.10 -13.55
CA PRO A 120 -10.87 -10.13 -14.85
C PRO A 120 -10.51 -8.92 -15.72
N ALA A 121 -10.24 -9.16 -17.01
CA ALA A 121 -9.78 -8.12 -17.95
C ALA A 121 -10.66 -6.86 -17.92
N LYS A 122 -11.99 -7.03 -17.82
CA LYS A 122 -12.94 -5.91 -17.73
C LYS A 122 -12.72 -5.00 -16.51
N LEU A 123 -12.27 -5.54 -15.38
CA LEU A 123 -11.93 -4.76 -14.18
C LEU A 123 -10.56 -4.10 -14.35
N ARG A 124 -9.59 -4.86 -14.88
CA ARG A 124 -8.24 -4.36 -15.18
C ARG A 124 -8.25 -3.22 -16.19
N GLU A 125 -9.12 -3.24 -17.20
CA GLU A 125 -9.26 -2.18 -18.21
C GLU A 125 -10.27 -1.10 -17.79
N GLY A 126 -10.95 -1.33 -16.67
CA GLY A 126 -11.99 -0.49 -16.10
C GLY A 126 -11.44 0.67 -15.27
N ALA A 127 -12.22 1.08 -14.26
CA ALA A 127 -11.88 2.20 -13.38
C ALA A 127 -10.57 1.98 -12.63
N LEU A 128 -10.29 0.74 -12.18
CA LEU A 128 -9.06 0.40 -11.46
C LEU A 128 -7.81 0.54 -12.33
N GLY A 129 -7.84 0.03 -13.56
CA GLY A 129 -6.72 0.18 -14.49
C GLY A 129 -6.44 1.63 -14.83
N ARG A 130 -7.49 2.40 -15.10
CA ARG A 130 -7.37 3.83 -15.40
C ARG A 130 -6.81 4.61 -14.20
N LEU A 131 -7.26 4.30 -12.99
CA LEU A 131 -6.69 4.89 -11.77
C LEU A 131 -5.21 4.56 -11.65
N LEU A 132 -4.84 3.27 -11.75
CA LEU A 132 -3.45 2.83 -11.62
C LEU A 132 -2.55 3.50 -12.66
N ALA A 133 -2.98 3.51 -13.93
CA ALA A 133 -2.23 4.14 -15.02
C ALA A 133 -2.05 5.66 -14.79
N ARG A 134 -3.06 6.35 -14.24
CA ARG A 134 -2.98 7.77 -13.89
C ARG A 134 -1.98 8.01 -12.76
N LEU A 135 -2.02 7.19 -11.70
CA LEU A 135 -1.07 7.27 -10.59
C LEU A 135 0.36 7.00 -11.06
N ASP A 136 0.57 6.00 -11.91
CA ASP A 136 1.89 5.68 -12.48
C ASP A 136 2.43 6.84 -13.35
N ALA A 137 1.57 7.50 -14.13
CA ALA A 137 1.97 8.65 -14.93
C ALA A 137 2.39 9.84 -14.05
N ARG A 138 1.66 10.09 -12.96
CA ARG A 138 2.00 11.13 -11.98
C ARG A 138 3.29 10.80 -11.24
N PHE A 139 3.49 9.54 -10.83
CA PHE A 139 4.75 9.06 -10.27
C PHE A 139 5.93 9.33 -11.23
N ARG A 140 5.80 8.97 -12.51
CA ARG A 140 6.84 9.21 -13.52
C ARG A 140 7.18 10.70 -13.67
N THR A 141 6.17 11.56 -13.55
CA THR A 141 6.34 13.02 -13.64
C THR A 141 7.05 13.58 -12.40
N ALA A 142 6.75 13.03 -11.22
CA ALA A 142 7.33 13.44 -9.94
C ALA A 142 8.67 12.75 -9.60
N SER A 143 9.26 12.01 -10.55
CA SER A 143 10.51 11.26 -10.36
C SER A 143 11.46 11.43 -11.54
N THR A 144 12.76 11.29 -11.28
CA THR A 144 13.80 11.25 -12.30
C THR A 144 14.32 9.82 -12.50
N PRO A 145 14.85 9.47 -13.69
CA PRO A 145 15.60 8.23 -13.85
C PRO A 145 16.71 8.11 -12.81
N ASP A 146 16.95 6.91 -12.31
CA ASP A 146 18.00 6.58 -11.33
C ASP A 146 19.03 5.64 -11.98
N PRO A 147 19.96 6.15 -12.81
CA PRO A 147 20.97 5.32 -13.47
C PRO A 147 21.99 4.74 -12.47
N GLU A 148 22.17 5.39 -11.31
CA GLU A 148 23.03 4.92 -10.23
C GLU A 148 22.41 3.75 -9.45
N ARG A 149 21.10 3.54 -9.58
CA ARG A 149 20.34 2.50 -8.88
C ARG A 149 20.47 2.62 -7.36
N SER A 150 20.33 3.84 -6.87
CA SER A 150 20.38 4.20 -5.44
C SER A 150 19.47 3.33 -4.56
N LEU A 151 18.37 2.83 -5.10
CA LEU A 151 17.41 1.98 -4.39
C LEU A 151 17.78 0.49 -4.36
N ARG A 152 18.75 0.05 -5.17
CA ARG A 152 19.10 -1.38 -5.31
C ARG A 152 19.49 -2.06 -3.99
N PRO A 153 20.27 -1.43 -3.08
CA PRO A 153 20.61 -2.04 -1.79
C PRO A 153 19.39 -2.30 -0.89
N TRP A 154 18.27 -1.62 -1.14
CA TRP A 154 17.05 -1.69 -0.33
C TRP A 154 16.06 -2.75 -0.81
N VAL A 155 16.17 -3.15 -2.09
CA VAL A 155 15.38 -4.25 -2.65
C VAL A 155 15.55 -5.50 -1.79
N ARG A 156 14.44 -5.97 -1.22
CA ARG A 156 14.46 -7.11 -0.29
C ARG A 156 15.22 -8.31 -0.88
N PRO A 157 16.20 -8.88 -0.15
CA PRO A 157 16.99 -10.02 -0.62
C PRO A 157 16.15 -11.23 -1.06
N THR A 158 14.99 -11.43 -0.43
CA THR A 158 14.04 -12.51 -0.74
C THR A 158 13.35 -12.35 -2.09
N LYS A 159 13.36 -11.17 -2.71
CA LYS A 159 12.91 -10.99 -4.08
C LYS A 159 14.00 -11.34 -5.08
N GLY A 160 15.28 -11.11 -4.79
CA GLY A 160 16.42 -11.61 -5.59
C GLY A 160 16.37 -11.35 -7.10
N LYS A 161 15.45 -10.48 -7.56
CA LYS A 161 15.10 -10.33 -8.97
C LYS A 161 16.29 -9.69 -9.71
N PRO A 162 16.69 -10.23 -10.87
CA PRO A 162 17.56 -9.53 -11.80
C PRO A 162 17.04 -8.12 -12.07
N GLU A 163 17.94 -7.17 -12.32
CA GLU A 163 17.58 -5.77 -12.59
C GLU A 163 16.56 -5.62 -13.74
N ALA A 164 16.68 -6.49 -14.74
CA ALA A 164 15.77 -6.51 -15.89
C ALA A 164 14.32 -6.81 -15.50
N GLU A 165 14.11 -7.50 -14.37
CA GLU A 165 12.80 -7.93 -13.87
C GLU A 165 12.21 -6.97 -12.83
N LEU A 166 12.95 -5.94 -12.42
CA LEU A 166 12.39 -4.87 -11.59
C LEU A 166 11.44 -4.00 -12.42
N GLY A 167 10.28 -3.69 -11.82
CA GLY A 167 9.32 -2.75 -12.36
C GLY A 167 9.94 -1.38 -12.64
N GLU A 168 9.35 -0.62 -13.57
CA GLU A 168 9.87 0.67 -14.00
C GLU A 168 10.12 1.64 -12.83
N TRP A 169 9.25 1.62 -11.82
CA TRP A 169 9.31 2.50 -10.66
C TRP A 169 10.57 2.32 -9.80
N TRP A 170 11.22 1.15 -9.82
CA TRP A 170 12.49 0.93 -9.14
C TRP A 170 13.69 1.58 -9.83
N LYS A 171 13.54 1.95 -11.11
CA LYS A 171 14.60 2.57 -11.94
C LYS A 171 14.50 4.10 -11.88
N ARG A 172 13.75 4.62 -10.93
CA ARG A 172 13.46 6.04 -10.75
C ARG A 172 13.60 6.41 -9.30
N LYS A 173 14.03 7.63 -9.06
CA LYS A 173 14.07 8.21 -7.73
C LYS A 173 13.32 9.54 -7.69
N PRO A 174 12.85 9.96 -6.51
CA PRO A 174 12.23 11.26 -6.31
C PRO A 174 13.23 12.38 -6.68
N VAL A 175 12.74 13.48 -7.23
CA VAL A 175 13.58 14.59 -7.73
C VAL A 175 14.53 15.13 -6.66
N ARG A 176 14.06 15.15 -5.42
CA ARG A 176 14.85 15.40 -4.21
C ARG A 176 14.63 14.23 -3.28
N GLU A 177 15.69 13.75 -2.64
CA GLU A 177 15.64 12.66 -1.68
C GLU A 177 15.30 13.21 -0.27
N PRO A 178 14.39 12.60 0.52
CA PRO A 178 13.90 13.07 1.82
C PRO A 178 14.38 12.16 2.97
N TRP A 179 15.30 11.25 2.67
CA TRP A 179 15.82 10.20 3.56
C TRP A 179 17.25 10.48 3.98
N ASP A 180 17.84 11.55 3.44
CA ASP A 180 19.16 12.09 3.79
C ASP A 180 19.03 13.29 4.71
#